data_AF-A0A8T6VCF9-F1
#
_entry.id   AF-A0A8T6VCF9-F1
#
_cell.length_a   1.000
_cell.length_b   1.000
_cell.length_c   1.000
_cell.angle_alpha   90.00
_cell.angle_beta   90.00
_cell.angle_gamma   90.00
#
_symmetry.space_group_name_H-M   'P 1'
#
loop_
_entity.id
_entity.type
_entity.pdbx_description
1 polymer ?
#
loop_
_entity_poly.entity_id
_entity_poly.type
_entity_poly.pdbx_seq_one_letter_code
_entity_poly.pdbx_strand_id
1 'polypeptide(L)'
;IPPETHAFSPQTASVEDAVRLGADAVGYTLYVGSPAQDKDFIQFAKIREDAQRFGMPLIVWAYPRGEAIEAKGGRDSLYAVDYAARVANE
;
A
#
# COMPACT_ATOMS: atom_id res chain seq x y z
N ILE A 1 -19.22 -0.29 0.80
CA ILE A 1 -17.87 -0.28 1.42
C ILE A 1 -17.47 -1.74 1.60
N PRO A 2 -16.35 -2.20 1.01
CA PRO A 2 -15.89 -3.58 1.17
C PRO A 2 -15.57 -3.92 2.64
N PRO A 3 -15.66 -5.20 3.05
CA PRO A 3 -15.27 -5.61 4.39
C PRO A 3 -13.75 -5.47 4.57
N GLU A 4 -13.31 -5.20 5.80
CA GLU A 4 -11.88 -5.07 6.16
C GLU A 4 -11.07 -6.34 5.84
N THR A 5 -11.69 -7.51 5.89
CA THR A 5 -11.06 -8.80 5.57
C THR A 5 -10.68 -8.94 4.09
N HIS A 6 -11.22 -8.10 3.22
CA HIS A 6 -10.93 -8.05 1.78
C HIS A 6 -10.51 -6.64 1.37
N ALA A 7 -9.76 -5.96 2.24
CA ALA A 7 -9.28 -4.62 1.99
C ALA A 7 -8.45 -4.57 0.69
N PHE A 8 -8.72 -3.55 -0.11
CA PHE A 8 -7.99 -3.22 -1.33
C PHE A 8 -7.88 -1.71 -1.37
N SER A 9 -6.75 -1.20 -1.86
CA SER A 9 -6.46 0.21 -1.96
C SER A 9 -6.57 0.64 -3.42
N PRO A 10 -7.79 0.91 -3.93
CA PRO A 10 -7.97 1.29 -5.33
C PRO A 10 -7.31 2.63 -5.60
N GLN A 11 -6.56 2.72 -6.69
CA GLN A 11 -6.03 3.98 -7.17
C GLN A 11 -7.16 4.86 -7.71
N THR A 12 -7.27 6.07 -7.17
CA THR A 12 -8.29 7.05 -7.57
C THR A 12 -7.72 8.20 -8.40
N ALA A 13 -6.40 8.40 -8.37
CA ALA A 13 -5.67 9.40 -9.14
C ALA A 13 -4.27 8.89 -9.50
N SER A 14 -3.69 9.44 -10.57
CA SER A 14 -2.33 9.10 -11.00
C SER A 14 -1.26 9.93 -10.29
N VAL A 15 0.00 9.49 -10.36
CA VAL A 15 1.14 10.34 -9.94
C VAL A 15 1.23 11.59 -10.83
N GLU A 16 0.90 11.47 -12.11
CA GLU A 16 0.86 12.61 -13.03
C GLU A 16 -0.17 13.66 -12.60
N ASP A 17 -1.32 13.24 -12.08
CA ASP A 17 -2.31 14.16 -11.49
C ASP A 17 -1.72 14.92 -10.30
N ALA A 18 -0.96 14.25 -9.43
CA ALA A 18 -0.30 14.88 -8.29
C ALA A 18 0.73 15.93 -8.75
N VAL A 19 1.53 15.61 -9.78
CA VAL A 19 2.46 16.56 -10.40
C VAL A 19 1.73 17.77 -10.97
N ARG A 20 0.65 17.52 -11.73
CA ARG A 20 -0.17 18.58 -12.35
C ARG A 20 -0.79 19.52 -11.31
N LEU A 21 -1.13 18.99 -10.13
CA LEU A 21 -1.68 19.77 -9.02
C LEU A 21 -0.61 20.51 -8.20
N GLY A 22 0.69 20.27 -8.45
CA GLY A 22 1.78 20.85 -7.68
C GLY A 22 1.90 20.26 -6.27
N ALA A 23 1.55 18.99 -6.08
CA ALA A 23 1.69 18.32 -4.80
C ALA A 23 3.17 18.09 -4.43
N ASP A 24 3.48 18.09 -3.13
CA ASP A 24 4.84 17.85 -2.63
C ASP A 24 5.21 16.35 -2.59
N ALA A 25 4.22 15.46 -2.53
CA ALA A 25 4.40 14.01 -2.42
C ALA A 25 3.15 13.24 -2.85
N VAL A 26 3.32 11.94 -3.09
CA VAL A 26 2.23 10.99 -3.27
C VAL A 26 2.13 10.08 -2.05
N GLY A 27 0.89 9.77 -1.67
CA GLY A 27 0.57 8.82 -0.62
C GLY A 27 -0.11 7.58 -1.17
N TYR A 28 0.29 6.39 -0.70
CA TYR A 28 -0.37 5.14 -1.05
C TYR A 28 -0.57 4.24 0.17
N THR A 29 -1.78 3.68 0.32
CA THR A 29 -2.05 2.65 1.34
C THR A 29 -1.87 1.28 0.73
N LEU A 30 -1.23 0.36 1.45
CA LEU A 30 -0.98 -1.02 1.03
C LEU A 30 -1.53 -1.99 2.09
N TYR A 31 -2.45 -2.89 1.71
CA TYR A 31 -3.04 -3.87 2.63
C TYR A 31 -2.37 -5.24 2.52
N VAL A 32 -1.25 -5.40 3.22
CA VAL A 32 -0.49 -6.66 3.20
C VAL A 32 -1.23 -7.76 3.96
N GLY A 33 -1.26 -8.98 3.41
CA GLY A 33 -1.98 -10.12 3.99
C GLY A 33 -3.47 -10.19 3.61
N SER A 34 -4.02 -9.15 2.96
CA SER A 34 -5.37 -9.18 2.39
C SER A 34 -5.43 -10.22 1.24
N PRO A 35 -6.58 -10.89 1.01
CA PRO A 35 -6.80 -11.70 -0.19
C PRO A 35 -6.58 -10.96 -1.51
N ALA A 36 -6.62 -9.62 -1.50
CA ALA A 36 -6.40 -8.76 -2.68
C ALA A 36 -4.99 -8.13 -2.72
N GLN A 37 -4.06 -8.55 -1.86
CA GLN A 37 -2.73 -7.94 -1.76
C GLN A 37 -1.94 -8.02 -3.08
N ASP A 38 -2.17 -9.05 -3.90
CA ASP A 38 -1.54 -9.24 -5.20
C ASP A 38 -1.85 -8.06 -6.16
N LYS A 39 -3.10 -7.61 -6.15
CA LYS A 39 -3.56 -6.46 -6.93
C LYS A 39 -2.99 -5.16 -6.39
N ASP A 40 -2.97 -5.01 -5.07
CA ASP A 40 -2.34 -3.86 -4.40
C ASP A 40 -0.85 -3.77 -4.78
N PHE A 41 -0.11 -4.90 -4.80
CA PHE A 41 1.31 -4.92 -5.17
C PHE A 41 1.55 -4.50 -6.62
N ILE A 42 0.74 -4.99 -7.56
CA ILE A 42 0.86 -4.61 -8.98
C ILE A 42 0.61 -3.11 -9.15
N GLN A 43 -0.43 -2.58 -8.51
CA GLN A 43 -0.77 -1.16 -8.58
C GLN A 43 0.28 -0.29 -7.90
N PHE A 44 0.75 -0.70 -6.73
CA PHE A 44 1.81 -0.02 -5.98
C PHE A 44 3.12 0.03 -6.77
N ALA A 45 3.53 -1.08 -7.39
CA ALA A 45 4.73 -1.13 -8.22
C ALA A 45 4.67 -0.08 -9.34
N LYS A 46 3.49 0.11 -9.95
CA LYS A 46 3.30 1.14 -10.98
C LYS A 46 3.39 2.56 -10.40
N ILE A 47 2.72 2.82 -9.27
CA ILE A 47 2.78 4.11 -8.57
C ILE A 47 4.22 4.46 -8.19
N ARG A 48 5.00 3.48 -7.72
CA ARG A 48 6.40 3.67 -7.36
C ARG A 48 7.26 4.01 -8.58
N GLU A 49 7.11 3.26 -9.67
CA GLU A 49 7.83 3.54 -10.92
C GLU A 49 7.53 4.97 -11.40
N ASP A 50 6.26 5.36 -11.40
CA ASP A 50 5.84 6.70 -11.85
C ASP A 50 6.34 7.79 -10.88
N ALA A 51 6.26 7.57 -9.57
CA ALA A 51 6.80 8.49 -8.57
C ALA A 51 8.31 8.72 -8.77
N GLN A 52 9.07 7.65 -8.99
CA GLN A 52 10.50 7.75 -9.30
C GLN A 52 10.74 8.50 -10.61
N ARG A 53 9.95 8.19 -11.66
CA ARG A 53 10.06 8.84 -12.97
C ARG A 53 9.81 10.34 -12.91
N PHE A 54 8.85 10.78 -12.09
CA PHE A 54 8.52 12.19 -11.92
C PHE A 54 9.34 12.89 -10.82
N GLY A 55 10.22 12.17 -10.12
CA GLY A 55 10.99 12.71 -8.99
C GLY A 55 10.13 13.06 -7.76
N MET A 56 8.95 12.42 -7.63
CA MET A 56 8.00 12.66 -6.57
C MET A 56 8.31 11.80 -5.34
N PRO A 57 8.41 12.39 -4.12
CA PRO A 57 8.44 11.62 -2.89
C PRO A 57 7.20 10.74 -2.74
N LEU A 58 7.40 9.50 -2.30
CA LEU A 58 6.33 8.52 -2.08
C LEU A 58 6.29 8.10 -0.61
N ILE A 59 5.12 8.27 0.01
CA ILE A 59 4.84 7.81 1.38
C ILE A 59 3.91 6.61 1.31
N VAL A 60 4.29 5.54 1.99
CA VAL A 60 3.52 4.28 1.99
C VAL A 60 3.01 3.99 3.40
N TRP A 61 1.71 3.74 3.52
CA TRP A 61 1.11 3.17 4.71
C TRP A 61 0.85 1.69 4.48
N ALA A 62 1.76 0.84 4.93
CA ALA A 62 1.58 -0.60 4.86
C ALA A 62 0.86 -1.11 6.11
N TYR A 63 -0.41 -1.49 5.94
CA TYR A 63 -1.24 -2.01 7.01
C TYR A 63 -1.43 -3.52 6.88
N PRO A 64 -0.97 -4.31 7.87
CA PRO A 64 -1.34 -5.72 7.94
C PRO A 64 -2.85 -5.86 8.09
N ARG A 65 -3.47 -6.62 7.19
CA ARG A 65 -4.91 -6.92 7.18
C ARG A 65 -5.16 -8.34 6.70
N GLY A 66 -6.34 -8.87 7.03
CA GLY A 66 -6.80 -10.19 6.55
C GLY A 66 -6.75 -11.29 7.62
N GLU A 67 -7.46 -12.38 7.34
CA GLU A 67 -7.66 -13.48 8.30
C GLU A 67 -6.34 -14.16 8.70
N ALA A 68 -5.38 -14.26 7.77
CA ALA A 68 -4.06 -14.84 8.05
C ALA A 68 -3.21 -13.98 9.00
N ILE A 69 -3.42 -12.65 9.00
CA ILE A 69 -2.77 -11.73 9.95
C ILE A 69 -3.40 -11.92 11.34
N GLU A 70 -4.72 -11.95 11.43
CA GLU A 70 -5.44 -12.15 12.69
C GLU A 70 -5.13 -13.50 13.34
N ALA A 71 -5.09 -14.57 12.54
CA ALA A 71 -4.73 -15.91 13.01
C ALA A 71 -3.29 -16.03 13.54
N LYS A 72 -2.41 -15.07 13.22
CA LYS A 72 -1.00 -15.04 13.62
C LYS A 72 -0.67 -14.01 14.71
N GLY A 73 -1.67 -13.62 15.50
CA GLY A 73 -1.49 -12.72 16.64
C GLY A 73 -1.93 -11.27 16.37
N GLY A 74 -2.61 -11.03 15.25
CA GLY A 74 -3.22 -9.74 14.94
C GLY A 74 -2.28 -8.76 14.25
N ARG A 75 -2.88 -7.69 13.71
CA ARG A 75 -2.20 -6.62 12.97
C ARG A 75 -1.08 -5.90 13.72
N ASP A 76 -1.14 -5.88 15.04
CA ASP A 76 -0.16 -5.21 15.91
C ASP A 76 0.96 -6.16 16.39
N SER A 77 0.92 -7.43 15.97
CA SER A 77 1.98 -8.40 16.28
C SER A 77 3.30 -8.02 15.61
N LEU A 78 4.42 -8.36 16.24
CA LEU A 78 5.76 -8.15 15.66
C LEU A 78 5.87 -8.81 14.27
N TYR A 79 5.32 -10.01 14.10
CA TYR A 79 5.27 -10.70 12.81
C TYR A 79 4.56 -9.88 11.73
N ALA A 80 3.39 -9.32 12.04
CA ALA A 80 2.59 -8.56 11.09
C ALA A 80 3.27 -7.24 10.72
N VAL A 81 3.77 -6.51 11.72
CA VAL A 81 4.46 -5.22 11.52
C VAL A 81 5.75 -5.40 10.72
N ASP A 82 6.55 -6.42 11.04
CA ASP A 82 7.79 -6.74 10.31
C ASP A 82 7.51 -7.09 8.84
N TYR A 83 6.50 -7.92 8.58
CA TYR A 83 6.09 -8.24 7.21
C TYR A 83 5.65 -6.99 6.43
N ALA A 84 4.85 -6.11 7.03
CA ALA A 84 4.43 -4.87 6.40
C ALA A 84 5.61 -3.93 6.11
N ALA A 85 6.51 -3.75 7.06
CA ALA A 85 7.68 -2.89 6.87
C ALA A 85 8.60 -3.41 5.76
N ARG A 86 8.85 -4.73 5.71
CA ARG A 86 9.66 -5.34 4.65
C ARG A 86 9.03 -5.16 3.28
N VAL A 87 7.74 -5.46 3.13
CA VAL A 87 7.03 -5.33 1.85
C VAL A 87 6.95 -3.87 1.40
N ALA A 88 6.83 -2.91 2.32
CA ALA A 88 6.85 -1.49 1.95
C ALA A 88 8.22 -1.00 1.44
N ASN A 89 9.31 -1.65 1.89
CA ASN A 89 10.67 -1.29 1.55
C ASN A 89 11.18 -1.92 0.25
N GLU A 90 10.73 -3.13 -0.08
CA GLU A 90 11.01 -3.81 -1.37
C GLU A 90 10.32 -3.15 -2.54
#